data_AF-B7Q8E0-F1
#
_entry.id   AF-B7Q8E0-F1
#
_cell.length_a   1.000
_cell.length_b   1.000
_cell.length_c   1.000
_cell.angle_alpha   90.00
_cell.angle_beta   90.00
_cell.angle_gamma   90.00
#
_symmetry.space_group_name_H-M   'P 1'
#
loop_
_entity.id
_entity.type
_entity.pdbx_description
1 polymer ?
#
loop_
_entity_poly.entity_id
_entity_poly.type
_entity_poly.pdbx_seq_one_letter_code
_entity_poly.pdbx_strand_id
1 'polypeptide(L)'
;NRRQAVRLITDGQSPRCAIPSAEVEAHFRGVWELRRADTSLLVEREPAGDELPLDPMTEHEVLSKARRCENTAPGDDRLTYHHWLAVDPGCRFLAAAFNICLQYRAIPDSWRQSRTILVPKKGDPAEITSWRPISLLRTASKLFSGVLAARLQAWLL
;
A
#
# COMPACT_ATOMS: atom_id res chain seq x y z
N ASN A 1 -13.07 -9.07 -5.89
CA ASN A 1 -12.18 -10.25 -5.86
C ASN A 1 -10.74 -9.78 -6.13
N ARG A 2 -9.83 -9.89 -5.15
CA ARG A 2 -8.46 -9.35 -5.25
C ARG A 2 -7.60 -10.05 -6.31
N ARG A 3 -7.71 -11.38 -6.43
CA ARG A 3 -6.95 -12.17 -7.42
C ARG A 3 -7.34 -11.81 -8.85
N GLN A 4 -8.63 -11.58 -9.09
CA GLN A 4 -9.13 -11.11 -10.38
C GLN A 4 -8.54 -9.75 -10.74
N ALA A 5 -8.49 -8.81 -9.79
CA ALA A 5 -7.87 -7.51 -10.02
C ALA A 5 -6.38 -7.67 -10.36
N VAL A 6 -5.61 -8.45 -9.59
CA VAL A 6 -4.18 -8.68 -9.89
C VAL A 6 -3.98 -9.21 -11.32
N ARG A 7 -4.75 -10.22 -11.75
CA ARG A 7 -4.69 -10.77 -13.12
C ARG A 7 -4.98 -9.73 -14.19
N LEU A 8 -6.04 -8.92 -14.00
CA LEU A 8 -6.38 -7.84 -14.95
C LEU A 8 -5.24 -6.84 -15.11
N ILE A 9 -4.44 -6.63 -14.06
CA ILE A 9 -3.35 -5.66 -14.03
C ILE A 9 -2.07 -6.24 -14.65
N THR A 10 -1.76 -7.50 -14.34
CA THR A 10 -0.49 -8.13 -14.74
C THR A 10 -0.56 -8.74 -16.13
N ASP A 11 -1.71 -9.28 -16.53
CA ASP A 11 -1.81 -10.14 -17.72
C ASP A 11 -2.20 -9.34 -18.98
N GLY A 12 -2.42 -8.03 -18.84
CA GLY A 12 -2.62 -7.10 -19.97
C GLY A 12 -3.96 -7.20 -20.71
N GLN A 13 -4.83 -8.15 -20.34
CA GLN A 13 -6.12 -8.40 -21.02
C GLN A 13 -7.29 -7.52 -20.53
N SER A 14 -7.02 -6.41 -19.83
CA SER A 14 -8.07 -5.57 -19.26
C SER A 14 -8.57 -4.53 -20.28
N PRO A 15 -9.90 -4.30 -20.39
CA PRO A 15 -10.44 -3.25 -21.24
C PRO A 15 -9.93 -1.89 -20.76
N ARG A 16 -9.50 -1.04 -21.69
CA ARG A 16 -9.10 0.33 -21.39
C ARG A 16 -10.33 1.19 -21.12
N CYS A 17 -10.24 2.07 -20.14
CA CYS A 17 -11.23 3.11 -19.93
C CYS A 17 -11.16 4.11 -21.08
N ALA A 18 -12.28 4.33 -21.77
CA ALA A 18 -12.38 5.28 -22.88
C ALA A 18 -12.69 6.72 -22.40
N ILE A 19 -13.06 6.87 -21.12
CA ILE A 19 -13.35 8.18 -20.51
C ILE A 19 -12.06 9.00 -20.46
N PRO A 20 -12.07 10.28 -20.85
CA PRO A 20 -10.90 11.14 -20.80
C PRO A 20 -10.26 11.19 -19.40
N SER A 21 -8.93 11.15 -19.33
CA SER A 21 -8.21 11.11 -18.05
C SER A 21 -8.50 12.32 -17.16
N ALA A 22 -8.74 13.50 -17.74
CA ALA A 22 -9.09 14.70 -16.99
C ALA A 22 -10.45 14.56 -16.28
N GLU A 23 -11.43 13.92 -16.91
CA GLU A 23 -12.75 13.67 -16.33
C GLU A 23 -12.67 12.62 -15.22
N VAL A 24 -11.93 11.53 -15.47
CA VAL A 24 -11.60 10.52 -14.46
C VAL A 24 -10.97 11.18 -13.23
N GLU A 25 -9.95 12.00 -13.44
CA GLU A 25 -9.24 12.69 -12.37
C GLU A 25 -10.15 13.64 -11.60
N ALA A 26 -10.93 14.47 -12.29
CA ALA A 26 -11.85 15.42 -11.68
C ALA A 26 -12.90 14.72 -10.80
N HIS A 27 -13.54 13.66 -11.31
CA HIS A 27 -14.52 12.88 -10.56
C HIS A 27 -13.91 12.32 -9.27
N PHE A 28 -12.77 11.66 -9.40
CA PHE A 28 -12.14 10.96 -8.30
C PHE A 28 -11.45 11.87 -7.30
N ARG A 29 -10.95 13.03 -7.74
CA ARG A 29 -10.49 14.09 -6.85
C ARG A 29 -11.61 14.58 -5.94
N GLY A 30 -12.82 14.74 -6.47
CA GLY A 30 -14.01 15.09 -5.66
C GLY A 30 -14.43 13.97 -4.71
N VAL A 31 -14.34 12.70 -5.13
CA VAL A 31 -14.66 11.54 -4.26
C VAL A 31 -13.70 11.44 -3.06
N TRP A 32 -12.41 11.72 -3.28
CA TRP A 32 -11.35 11.65 -2.27
C TRP A 32 -10.95 13.01 -1.68
N GLU A 33 -11.74 14.05 -1.90
CA GLU A 33 -11.48 15.33 -1.27
C GLU A 33 -11.46 15.19 0.25
N LEU A 34 -10.60 15.98 0.90
CA LEU A 34 -10.39 15.89 2.33
C LEU A 34 -11.67 16.33 3.05
N ARG A 35 -12.44 15.36 3.55
CA ARG A 35 -13.60 15.65 4.38
C ARG A 35 -13.10 16.05 5.77
N ARG A 36 -13.72 17.07 6.37
CA ARG A 36 -13.47 17.39 7.78
C ARG A 36 -13.82 16.15 8.60
N ALA A 37 -12.81 15.55 9.22
CA ALA A 37 -13.04 14.47 10.18
C ALA A 37 -13.62 15.08 11.46
N ASP A 38 -14.59 14.40 12.06
CA ASP A 38 -15.01 14.74 13.40
C ASP A 38 -13.88 14.35 14.37
N THR A 39 -13.27 15.35 15.00
CA THR A 39 -12.18 15.17 15.96
C THR A 39 -12.68 15.17 17.40
N SER A 40 -13.99 15.17 17.65
CA SER A 40 -14.57 15.12 19.00
C SER A 40 -14.05 13.92 19.79
N LEU A 41 -13.93 12.76 19.15
CA LEU A 41 -13.37 11.52 19.70
C LEU A 41 -11.87 11.59 20.03
N LEU A 42 -11.20 12.68 19.65
CA LEU A 42 -9.76 12.87 19.85
C LEU A 42 -9.43 13.84 20.99
N VAL A 43 -10.44 14.39 21.68
CA VAL A 43 -10.26 15.42 22.73
C VAL A 43 -9.90 14.81 24.08
N GLU A 44 -10.51 13.67 24.43
CA GLU A 44 -10.21 12.92 25.66
C GLU A 44 -9.35 11.71 25.32
N ARG A 45 -8.03 11.92 25.27
CA ARG A 45 -7.07 10.83 25.03
C ARG A 45 -6.38 10.48 26.34
N GLU A 46 -6.56 9.23 26.77
CA GLU A 46 -5.64 8.63 27.72
C GLU A 46 -4.31 8.36 27.00
N PRO A 47 -3.17 8.85 27.52
CA PRO A 47 -1.86 8.44 27.02
C PRO A 47 -1.73 6.92 27.09
N ALA A 48 -1.08 6.33 26.09
CA ALA A 48 -0.80 4.91 26.17
C ALA A 48 0.17 4.62 27.31
N GLY A 49 -0.04 3.50 28.01
CA GLY A 49 0.72 3.15 29.21
C GLY A 49 2.21 2.88 28.94
N ASP A 50 2.53 2.36 27.75
CA ASP A 50 3.89 2.01 27.33
C ASP A 50 4.23 2.67 25.99
N GLU A 51 5.52 2.84 25.68
CA GLU A 51 5.94 3.32 24.37
C GLU A 51 5.82 2.23 23.30
N LEU A 52 5.50 2.62 22.07
CA LEU A 52 5.52 1.69 20.93
C LEU A 52 6.96 1.21 20.67
N PRO A 53 7.22 -0.12 20.60
CA PRO A 53 8.55 -0.66 20.33
C PRO A 53 9.01 -0.33 18.90
N LEU A 54 9.81 0.74 18.80
CA LEU A 54 10.46 1.21 17.57
C LEU A 54 11.95 0.86 17.52
N ASP A 55 12.36 -0.18 18.25
CA ASP A 55 13.65 -0.84 18.10
C ASP A 55 13.90 -1.26 16.64
N PRO A 56 15.16 -1.48 16.22
CA PRO A 56 15.46 -1.92 14.86
C PRO A 56 14.67 -3.19 14.47
N MET A 57 13.98 -3.13 13.34
CA MET A 57 13.34 -4.27 12.71
C MET A 57 14.36 -5.36 12.42
N THR A 58 14.04 -6.57 12.86
CA THR A 58 14.85 -7.75 12.55
C THR A 58 14.55 -8.28 11.15
N GLU A 59 15.53 -8.94 10.54
CA GLU A 59 15.38 -9.67 9.28
C GLU A 59 14.24 -10.70 9.36
N HIS A 60 14.09 -11.34 10.52
CA HIS A 60 13.03 -12.32 10.78
C HIS A 60 11.63 -11.71 10.73
N GLU A 61 11.42 -10.53 11.33
CA GLU A 61 10.13 -9.84 11.27
C GLU A 61 9.74 -9.49 9.83
N VAL A 62 10.69 -8.94 9.08
CA VAL A 62 10.48 -8.57 7.67
C VAL A 62 10.19 -9.80 6.82
N LEU A 63 10.98 -10.87 6.98
CA LEU A 63 10.80 -12.13 6.25
C LEU A 63 9.47 -12.80 6.60
N SER A 64 9.11 -12.85 7.88
CA SER A 64 7.83 -13.40 8.35
C SER A 64 6.66 -12.65 7.73
N LYS A 65 6.74 -11.31 7.68
CA LYS A 65 5.72 -10.49 7.03
C LYS A 65 5.66 -10.76 5.53
N ALA A 66 6.81 -10.76 4.85
CA ALA A 66 6.91 -10.96 3.40
C ALA A 66 6.32 -12.30 2.97
N ARG A 67 6.60 -13.39 3.72
CA ARG A 67 6.07 -14.74 3.45
C ARG A 67 4.56 -14.85 3.62
N ARG A 68 3.97 -14.06 4.53
CA ARG A 68 2.51 -14.04 4.76
C ARG A 68 1.76 -13.19 3.73
N CYS A 69 2.46 -12.31 3.01
CA CYS A 69 1.86 -11.50 1.96
C CYS A 69 1.62 -12.34 0.71
N GLU A 70 0.36 -12.59 0.37
CA GLU A 70 0.03 -13.12 -0.95
C GLU A 70 0.38 -12.09 -2.03
N ASN A 71 0.90 -12.57 -3.16
CA ASN A 71 1.48 -11.70 -4.17
C ASN A 71 0.46 -10.68 -4.73
N THR A 72 0.94 -9.48 -5.03
CA THR A 72 0.11 -8.38 -5.55
C THR A 72 0.76 -7.74 -6.77
N ALA A 73 -0.02 -6.99 -7.54
CA ALA A 73 0.51 -6.17 -8.61
C ALA A 73 1.58 -5.20 -8.05
N PRO A 74 2.71 -5.03 -8.76
CA PRO A 74 3.79 -4.17 -8.31
C PRO A 74 3.42 -2.68 -8.48
N GLY A 75 4.24 -1.82 -7.90
CA GLY A 75 4.18 -0.38 -8.15
C GLY A 75 4.80 -0.01 -9.49
N ASP A 76 5.20 1.25 -9.60
CA ASP A 76 5.98 1.80 -10.72
C ASP A 76 7.35 1.11 -10.89
N ASP A 77 7.93 0.56 -9.82
CA ASP A 77 9.19 -0.20 -9.81
C ASP A 77 9.10 -1.62 -10.41
N ARG A 78 7.88 -2.11 -10.68
CA ARG A 78 7.62 -3.46 -11.21
C ARG A 78 8.12 -4.61 -10.30
N LEU A 79 8.41 -4.33 -9.02
CA LEU A 79 8.87 -5.33 -8.07
C LEU A 79 7.71 -5.90 -7.24
N THR A 80 7.58 -7.23 -7.26
CA THR A 80 6.58 -7.96 -6.48
C THR A 80 7.20 -8.53 -5.20
N TYR A 81 6.40 -9.07 -4.27
CA TYR A 81 6.96 -9.73 -3.08
C TYR A 81 7.81 -10.94 -3.46
N HIS A 82 7.46 -11.66 -4.53
CA HIS A 82 8.28 -12.75 -5.05
C HIS A 82 9.64 -12.28 -5.57
N HIS A 83 9.70 -11.14 -6.25
CA HIS A 83 10.98 -10.58 -6.70
C HIS A 83 11.89 -10.29 -5.51
N TRP A 84 11.35 -9.66 -4.45
CA TRP A 84 12.09 -9.41 -3.22
C TRP A 84 12.58 -10.69 -2.55
N LEU A 85 11.73 -11.70 -2.41
CA LEU A 85 12.12 -12.99 -1.82
C LEU A 85 13.13 -13.77 -2.67
N ALA A 86 13.20 -13.50 -3.98
CA ALA A 86 14.20 -14.10 -4.86
C ALA A 86 15.57 -13.40 -4.75
N VAL A 87 15.60 -12.07 -4.70
CA VAL A 87 16.86 -11.29 -4.66
C VAL A 87 17.40 -11.06 -3.26
N ASP A 88 16.53 -11.08 -2.24
CA ASP A 88 16.86 -10.89 -0.83
C ASP A 88 16.11 -11.93 0.03
N PRO A 89 16.45 -13.23 -0.08
CA PRO A 89 15.70 -14.34 0.53
C PRO A 89 15.69 -14.31 2.06
N GLY A 90 16.67 -13.65 2.68
CA GLY A 90 16.74 -13.42 4.12
C GLY A 90 16.15 -12.08 4.56
N CYS A 91 15.69 -11.23 3.62
CA CYS A 91 15.25 -9.87 3.89
C CYS A 91 16.31 -8.98 4.59
N ARG A 92 17.60 -9.24 4.33
CA ARG A 92 18.73 -8.51 4.94
C ARG A 92 18.77 -7.07 4.45
N PHE A 93 18.68 -6.91 3.12
CA PHE A 93 18.66 -5.60 2.49
C PHE A 93 17.39 -4.84 2.86
N LEU A 94 16.23 -5.50 2.82
CA LEU A 94 14.95 -4.87 3.20
C LEU A 94 14.94 -4.42 4.65
N ALA A 95 15.41 -5.24 5.59
CA ALA A 95 15.49 -4.85 7.01
C ALA A 95 16.43 -3.65 7.20
N ALA A 96 17.60 -3.64 6.57
CA ALA A 96 18.50 -2.49 6.62
C ALA A 96 17.84 -1.22 6.08
N ALA A 97 17.18 -1.29 4.92
CA ALA A 97 16.46 -0.16 4.32
C ALA A 97 15.31 0.34 5.22
N PHE A 98 14.58 -0.57 5.86
CA PHE A 98 13.48 -0.23 6.77
C PHE A 98 13.99 0.41 8.05
N ASN A 99 15.12 -0.04 8.57
CA ASN A 99 15.76 0.56 9.74
C ASN A 99 16.30 1.95 9.48
N ILE A 100 16.80 2.23 8.27
CA ILE A 100 17.09 3.61 7.85
C ILE A 100 15.80 4.44 7.90
N CYS A 101 14.69 3.92 7.38
CA CYS A 101 13.41 4.64 7.42
C CYS A 101 12.95 4.94 8.85
N LEU A 102 13.10 3.97 9.77
CA LEU A 102 12.79 4.14 11.19
C LEU A 102 13.68 5.19 11.86
N GLN A 103 15.00 5.09 11.67
CA GLN A 103 15.99 5.97 12.28
C GLN A 103 15.76 7.43 11.88
N TYR A 104 15.54 7.68 10.58
CA TYR A 104 15.34 9.02 10.06
C TYR A 104 13.88 9.49 10.09
N ARG A 105 12.95 8.64 10.55
CA ARG A 105 11.49 8.90 10.55
C ARG A 105 10.98 9.38 9.19
N ALA A 106 11.57 8.86 8.12
CA ALA A 106 11.34 9.28 6.75
C ALA A 106 11.32 8.05 5.84
N ILE A 107 10.45 8.09 4.82
CA ILE A 107 10.42 7.09 3.75
C ILE A 107 10.89 7.73 2.45
N PRO A 108 11.44 6.95 1.50
CA PRO A 108 11.79 7.46 0.18
C PRO A 108 10.60 8.16 -0.50
N ASP A 109 10.84 9.27 -1.20
CA ASP A 109 9.76 10.00 -1.89
C ASP A 109 9.03 9.13 -2.91
N SER A 110 9.76 8.22 -3.54
CA SER A 110 9.19 7.23 -4.46
C SER A 110 8.17 6.29 -3.80
N TRP A 111 8.21 6.10 -2.47
CA TRP A 111 7.22 5.32 -1.73
C TRP A 111 5.94 6.10 -1.43
N ARG A 112 5.97 7.43 -1.54
CA ARG A 112 4.79 8.30 -1.43
C ARG A 112 3.99 8.37 -2.73
N GLN A 113 4.60 7.92 -3.83
CA GLN A 113 3.98 7.90 -5.14
C GLN A 113 3.26 6.57 -5.36
N SER A 114 2.13 6.62 -6.06
CA SER A 114 1.40 5.44 -6.49
C SER A 114 1.00 5.56 -7.94
N ARG A 115 0.95 4.42 -8.64
CA ARG A 115 0.37 4.36 -9.98
C ARG A 115 -1.09 3.99 -9.87
N THR A 116 -1.99 4.91 -10.23
CA THR A 116 -3.42 4.61 -10.28
C THR A 116 -3.77 3.94 -11.60
N ILE A 117 -4.56 2.88 -11.51
CA ILE A 117 -5.12 2.16 -12.66
C ILE A 117 -6.62 1.99 -12.46
N LEU A 118 -7.38 1.92 -13.55
CA LEU A 118 -8.82 1.70 -13.49
C LEU A 118 -9.14 0.23 -13.75
N VAL A 119 -9.94 -0.36 -12.87
CA VAL A 119 -10.46 -1.72 -13.01
C VAL A 119 -11.97 -1.66 -13.23
N PRO A 120 -12.51 -2.34 -14.25
CA PRO A 120 -13.94 -2.31 -14.54
C PRO A 120 -14.76 -2.99 -13.43
N LYS A 121 -15.91 -2.40 -13.12
CA LYS A 121 -17.01 -2.94 -12.31
C LYS A 121 -18.13 -3.40 -13.25
N LYS A 122 -19.14 -4.08 -12.70
CA LYS A 122 -20.42 -4.25 -13.39
C LYS A 122 -21.05 -2.88 -13.65
N GLY A 123 -21.52 -2.64 -14.87
CA GLY A 123 -22.14 -1.40 -15.32
C GLY A 123 -21.76 -1.07 -16.76
N ASP A 124 -22.21 0.09 -17.24
CA ASP A 124 -21.81 0.64 -18.53
C ASP A 124 -20.35 1.16 -18.46
N PRO A 125 -19.41 0.66 -19.29
CA PRO A 125 -18.04 1.16 -19.33
C PRO A 125 -17.90 2.65 -19.71
N ALA A 126 -18.92 3.27 -20.29
CA ALA A 126 -18.96 4.71 -20.56
C ALA A 126 -19.19 5.55 -19.30
N GLU A 127 -19.71 4.95 -18.22
CA GLU A 127 -19.99 5.63 -16.96
C GLU A 127 -18.79 5.56 -15.99
N ILE A 128 -18.32 6.71 -15.49
CA ILE A 128 -17.15 6.77 -14.59
C ILE A 128 -17.34 5.94 -13.30
N THR A 129 -18.58 5.83 -12.83
CA THR A 129 -18.94 5.06 -11.63
C THR A 129 -18.85 3.54 -11.81
N SER A 130 -18.74 3.08 -13.06
CA SER A 130 -18.44 1.70 -13.44
C SER A 130 -16.95 1.37 -13.34
N TRP A 131 -16.09 2.32 -12.96
CA TRP A 131 -14.65 2.10 -12.80
C TRP A 131 -14.23 2.22 -11.35
N ARG A 132 -13.32 1.33 -10.93
CA ARG A 132 -12.68 1.38 -9.61
C ARG A 132 -11.22 1.73 -9.79
N PRO A 133 -10.74 2.86 -9.27
CA PRO A 133 -9.32 3.13 -9.26
C PRO A 133 -8.65 2.31 -8.18
N ILE A 134 -7.49 1.77 -8.53
CA ILE A 134 -6.62 1.03 -7.63
C ILE A 134 -5.27 1.71 -7.66
N SER A 135 -4.82 2.20 -6.49
CA SER A 135 -3.49 2.76 -6.30
C SER A 135 -2.49 1.63 -6.10
N LEU A 136 -1.54 1.51 -7.03
CA LEU A 136 -0.46 0.54 -6.95
C LEU A 136 0.76 1.21 -6.31
N LEU A 137 0.98 0.86 -5.04
CA LEU A 137 2.18 1.22 -4.28
C LEU A 137 3.29 0.19 -4.49
N ARG A 138 4.54 0.65 -4.39
CA ARG A 138 5.73 -0.23 -4.34
C ARG A 138 5.58 -1.26 -3.24
N THR A 139 5.96 -2.51 -3.53
CA THR A 139 5.81 -3.61 -2.56
C THR A 139 6.69 -3.45 -1.33
N ALA A 140 7.87 -2.82 -1.47
CA ALA A 140 8.72 -2.49 -0.32
C ALA A 140 8.02 -1.54 0.66
N SER A 141 7.33 -0.50 0.16
CA SER A 141 6.54 0.43 0.98
C SER A 141 5.39 -0.29 1.71
N LYS A 142 4.65 -1.13 0.99
CA LYS A 142 3.57 -1.94 1.58
C LYS A 142 4.09 -2.89 2.66
N LEU A 143 5.27 -3.48 2.43
CA LEU A 143 5.90 -4.39 3.37
C LEU A 143 6.37 -3.66 4.63
N PHE A 144 7.04 -2.51 4.49
CA PHE A 144 7.46 -1.66 5.61
C PHE A 144 6.29 -1.27 6.52
N SER A 145 5.25 -0.66 5.94
CA SER A 145 4.03 -0.31 6.70
C SER A 145 3.35 -1.53 7.29
N GLY A 146 3.43 -2.67 6.61
CA GLY A 146 2.89 -3.94 7.09
C GLY A 146 3.62 -4.53 8.30
N VAL A 147 4.93 -4.31 8.43
CA VAL A 147 5.72 -4.68 9.61
C VAL A 147 5.41 -3.73 10.77
N LEU A 148 5.38 -2.42 10.51
CA LEU A 148 4.96 -1.42 11.51
C LEU A 148 3.56 -1.70 12.06
N ALA A 149 2.60 -1.99 11.18
CA ALA A 149 1.24 -2.32 11.59
C ALA A 149 1.18 -3.59 12.45
N ALA A 150 2.05 -4.57 12.21
CA ALA A 150 2.11 -5.78 13.02
C ALA A 150 2.67 -5.48 14.43
N ARG A 151 3.68 -4.61 14.54
CA ARG A 151 4.21 -4.13 15.82
C ARG A 151 3.15 -3.34 16.60
N LEU A 152 2.48 -2.40 15.93
CA LEU A 152 1.41 -1.61 16.54
C LEU A 152 0.27 -2.51 17.03
N GLN A 153 -0.13 -3.50 16.23
CA GLN A 153 -1.16 -4.45 16.63
C GLN A 153 -0.73 -5.30 17.85
N ALA A 154 0.52 -5.74 17.89
CA ALA A 154 1.05 -6.51 19.02
C ALA A 154 1.18 -5.67 20.31
N TRP A 155 1.42 -4.37 20.18
CA TRP A 155 1.48 -3.44 21.32
C TRP A 155 0.09 -3.04 21.83
N LEU A 156 -0.94 -3.07 20.97
CA LEU A 156 -2.33 -2.79 21.35
C LEU A 156 -3.05 -3.97 22.03
N LEU A 157 -2.52 -5.19 21.94
CA LEU A 157 -3.17 -6.45 22.38
C LEU A 157 -2.41 -7.08 23.54
#